data_AF-Q6V7V6-F1
#
_entry.id   AF-Q6V7V6-F1
#
_cell.length_a   1.000
_cell.length_b   1.000
_cell.length_c   1.000
_cell.angle_alpha   90.00
_cell.angle_beta   90.00
_cell.angle_gamma   90.00
#
_symmetry.space_group_name_H-M   'P 1'
#
loop_
_entity.id
_entity.type
_entity.pdbx_description
1 polymer ?
#
loop_
_entity_poly.entity_id
_entity_poly.type
_entity_poly.pdbx_seq_one_letter_code
_entity_poly.pdbx_strand_id
1 'polypeptide(L)'
;MGFLVLLLFSLLGLSSSSSISTHRSILDLDLTKFTTQKQVSSLFQLWKSEHGRVYHNHEEEAKRLEIFKNNLNYIRDMNANRKSPHSHRLGLNKFADITPQEFSKKYLQAPKDVSQQIKMANKKMKKEQYSCDHPPASWDWRKKGVITQVKYQGGCGSGWAFSGT
;
A
#
# COMPACT_ATOMS: atom_id res chain seq x y z
N MET A 1 -7.93 -74.36 -4.84
CA MET A 1 -8.26 -73.86 -6.18
C MET A 1 -9.69 -73.33 -6.14
N GLY A 2 -9.90 -72.02 -6.25
CA GLY A 2 -11.25 -71.43 -6.35
C GLY A 2 -11.44 -70.16 -5.50
N PHE A 3 -11.15 -69.01 -6.11
CA PHE A 3 -11.42 -67.66 -5.62
C PHE A 3 -12.93 -67.36 -5.56
N LEU A 4 -13.40 -66.51 -4.63
CA LEU A 4 -14.43 -65.50 -4.94
C LEU A 4 -14.45 -64.33 -3.93
N VAL A 5 -13.80 -63.24 -4.33
CA VAL A 5 -14.10 -61.79 -4.19
C VAL A 5 -14.83 -61.29 -2.92
N LEU A 6 -14.07 -60.66 -2.01
CA LEU A 6 -14.57 -59.69 -1.02
C LEU A 6 -14.57 -58.28 -1.63
N LEU A 7 -15.76 -57.70 -1.82
CA LEU A 7 -15.93 -56.29 -2.22
C LEU A 7 -15.61 -55.36 -1.04
N LEU A 8 -14.44 -54.73 -1.08
CA LEU A 8 -14.09 -53.61 -0.21
C LEU A 8 -14.67 -52.31 -0.80
N PHE A 9 -15.72 -51.76 -0.20
CA PHE A 9 -16.16 -50.39 -0.45
C PHE A 9 -15.18 -49.42 0.24
N SER A 10 -14.21 -48.90 -0.51
CA SER A 10 -13.41 -47.76 -0.07
C SER A 10 -14.20 -46.47 -0.27
N LEU A 11 -14.84 -45.98 0.79
CA LEU A 11 -15.35 -44.61 0.84
C LEU A 11 -14.16 -43.65 0.99
N LEU A 12 -13.57 -43.24 -0.13
CA LEU A 12 -12.70 -42.08 -0.20
C LEU A 12 -13.56 -40.83 0.05
N GLY A 13 -13.61 -40.40 1.30
CA GLY A 13 -14.07 -39.07 1.67
C GLY A 13 -13.08 -38.05 1.10
N LEU A 14 -13.37 -37.53 -0.08
CA LEU A 14 -12.77 -36.29 -0.58
C LEU A 14 -13.28 -35.14 0.30
N SER A 15 -12.64 -34.93 1.44
CA SER A 15 -12.76 -33.68 2.17
C SER A 15 -12.04 -32.62 1.35
N SER A 16 -12.78 -32.02 0.42
CA SER A 16 -12.39 -30.79 -0.25
C SER A 16 -12.32 -29.70 0.81
N SER A 17 -11.18 -29.57 1.50
CA SER A 17 -10.87 -28.37 2.25
C SER A 17 -10.66 -27.27 1.21
N SER A 18 -11.75 -26.62 0.80
CA SER A 18 -11.67 -25.33 0.15
C SER A 18 -11.10 -24.36 1.17
N SER A 19 -9.78 -24.24 1.17
CA SER A 19 -9.07 -23.15 1.84
C SER A 19 -9.64 -21.87 1.26
N ILE A 20 -10.55 -21.24 1.99
CA ILE A 20 -11.01 -19.89 1.69
C ILE A 20 -9.75 -19.05 1.78
N SER A 21 -9.20 -18.67 0.63
CA SER A 21 -8.13 -17.68 0.56
C SER A 21 -8.70 -16.38 1.13
N THR A 22 -8.44 -16.12 2.42
CA THR A 22 -8.81 -14.87 3.09
C THR A 22 -7.86 -13.73 2.71
N HIS A 23 -7.22 -13.80 1.54
CA HIS A 23 -6.34 -12.75 1.05
C HIS A 23 -7.14 -11.58 0.47
N ARG A 24 -8.16 -11.10 1.19
CA ARG A 24 -8.67 -9.75 0.96
C ARG A 24 -7.62 -8.80 1.53
N SER A 25 -6.85 -8.18 0.65
CA SER A 25 -6.03 -7.05 1.05
C SER A 25 -6.91 -6.03 1.77
N ILE A 26 -6.39 -5.41 2.83
CA ILE A 26 -7.12 -4.35 3.55
C ILE A 26 -7.59 -3.21 2.63
N LEU A 27 -6.98 -3.08 1.45
CA LEU A 27 -7.34 -2.11 0.41
C LEU A 27 -8.75 -2.34 -0.20
N ASP A 28 -9.26 -3.57 -0.11
CA ASP A 28 -10.58 -3.97 -0.63
C ASP A 28 -11.67 -4.01 0.46
N LEU A 29 -11.33 -3.68 1.70
CA LEU A 29 -12.34 -3.59 2.76
C LEU A 29 -13.21 -2.35 2.56
N ASP A 30 -14.52 -2.56 2.70
CA ASP A 30 -15.45 -1.46 2.89
C ASP A 30 -15.28 -0.88 4.29
N LEU A 31 -14.41 0.12 4.38
CA LEU A 31 -14.04 0.78 5.63
C LEU A 31 -15.23 1.44 6.31
N THR A 32 -16.34 1.71 5.61
CA THR A 32 -17.54 2.31 6.20
C THR A 32 -18.24 1.39 7.20
N LYS A 33 -18.01 0.07 7.12
CA LYS A 33 -18.65 -0.93 7.99
C LYS A 33 -18.09 -1.00 9.42
N PHE A 34 -16.93 -0.39 9.67
CA PHE A 34 -16.25 -0.47 10.97
C PHE A 34 -16.58 0.75 11.85
N THR A 35 -17.83 0.91 12.26
CA THR A 35 -18.30 2.11 12.97
C THR A 35 -18.07 2.07 14.48
N THR A 36 -18.02 0.89 15.08
CA THR A 36 -17.87 0.73 16.54
C THR A 36 -16.41 0.65 16.97
N GLN A 37 -16.13 1.04 18.22
CA GLN A 37 -14.81 0.92 18.81
C GLN A 37 -14.24 -0.50 18.75
N LYS A 38 -15.09 -1.51 19.00
CA LYS A 38 -14.71 -2.93 18.92
C LYS A 38 -14.29 -3.33 17.50
N GLN A 39 -15.06 -2.91 16.49
CA GLN A 39 -14.74 -3.18 15.09
C GLN A 39 -13.44 -2.52 14.66
N VAL A 40 -13.21 -1.26 15.05
CA VAL A 40 -11.97 -0.55 14.71
C VAL A 40 -10.76 -1.19 15.39
N SER A 41 -10.89 -1.60 16.66
CA SER A 41 -9.84 -2.36 17.34
C SER A 41 -9.53 -3.68 16.63
N SER A 42 -10.54 -4.45 16.21
CA SER A 42 -10.32 -5.68 15.44
C SER A 42 -9.66 -5.41 14.08
N LEU A 43 -10.06 -4.35 13.39
CA LEU A 43 -9.46 -3.93 12.13
C LEU A 43 -7.98 -3.55 12.31
N PHE A 44 -7.65 -2.86 13.40
CA PHE A 44 -6.27 -2.54 13.74
C PHE A 44 -5.43 -3.79 13.98
N GLN A 45 -5.94 -4.79 14.71
CA GLN A 45 -5.23 -6.05 14.93
C GLN A 45 -4.97 -6.80 13.61
N LEU A 46 -5.96 -6.83 12.71
CA LEU A 46 -5.80 -7.40 11.37
C LEU A 46 -4.73 -6.64 10.56
N TRP A 47 -4.83 -5.31 10.53
CA TRP A 47 -3.87 -4.45 9.83
C TRP A 47 -2.45 -4.63 10.34
N LYS A 48 -2.26 -4.73 11.66
CA LYS A 48 -0.95 -4.98 12.28
C LYS A 48 -0.35 -6.30 11.80
N SER A 49 -1.17 -7.36 11.79
CA SER A 49 -0.76 -8.68 11.31
C SER A 49 -0.31 -8.63 9.85
N GLU A 50 -1.12 -8.03 8.97
CA GLU A 50 -0.82 -7.89 7.54
C GLU A 50 0.47 -7.07 7.28
N HIS A 51 0.76 -6.08 8.12
CA HIS A 51 1.91 -5.19 7.96
C HIS A 51 3.11 -5.53 8.86
N GLY A 52 3.06 -6.66 9.58
CA GLY A 52 4.14 -7.10 10.47
C GLY A 52 4.47 -6.08 11.58
N ARG A 53 3.44 -5.43 12.15
CA ARG A 53 3.61 -4.38 13.16
C ARG A 53 3.76 -4.97 14.55
N VAL A 54 4.86 -4.60 15.21
CA VAL A 54 5.16 -4.93 16.60
C VAL A 54 5.51 -3.63 17.32
N TYR A 55 4.95 -3.44 18.51
CA TYR A 55 5.17 -2.25 19.35
C TYR A 55 5.90 -2.64 20.63
N HIS A 56 6.62 -1.68 21.21
CA HIS A 56 7.48 -1.93 22.35
C HIS A 56 6.69 -2.25 23.63
N ASN A 57 5.57 -1.56 23.85
CA ASN A 57 4.73 -1.71 25.03
C ASN A 57 3.26 -1.36 24.71
N HIS A 58 2.40 -1.56 25.71
CA HIS A 58 0.97 -1.30 25.60
C HIS A 58 0.65 0.19 25.43
N GLU A 59 1.45 1.09 26.02
CA GLU A 59 1.25 2.53 25.83
C GLU A 59 1.50 2.96 24.39
N GLU A 60 2.56 2.43 23.75
CA GLU A 60 2.84 2.68 22.34
C GLU A 60 1.74 2.10 21.48
N GLU A 61 1.31 0.86 21.72
CA GLU A 61 0.22 0.25 20.96
C GLU A 61 -1.09 1.07 21.06
N ALA A 62 -1.43 1.54 22.27
CA ALA A 62 -2.59 2.39 22.47
C ALA A 62 -2.48 3.70 21.70
N LYS A 63 -1.31 4.37 21.74
CA LYS A 63 -1.04 5.56 20.93
C LYS A 63 -1.18 5.28 19.44
N ARG A 64 -0.66 4.17 18.95
CA ARG A 64 -0.69 3.76 17.54
C ARG A 64 -2.11 3.45 17.07
N LEU A 65 -2.93 2.83 17.93
CA LEU A 65 -4.34 2.62 17.70
C LEU A 65 -5.10 3.95 17.58
N GLU A 66 -4.83 4.94 18.44
CA GLU A 66 -5.47 6.26 18.34
C GLU A 66 -5.11 6.97 17.03
N ILE A 67 -3.85 6.92 16.61
CA ILE A 67 -3.42 7.46 15.32
C ILE A 67 -4.12 6.73 14.16
N PHE A 68 -4.19 5.40 14.24
CA PHE A 68 -4.88 4.57 13.27
C PHE A 68 -6.37 4.93 13.13
N LYS A 69 -7.07 5.15 14.24
CA LYS A 69 -8.47 5.62 14.23
C LYS A 69 -8.61 6.96 13.51
N ASN A 70 -7.73 7.91 13.83
CA ASN A 70 -7.76 9.24 13.22
C ASN A 70 -7.53 9.16 11.71
N ASN A 71 -6.54 8.37 11.28
CA ASN A 71 -6.28 8.14 9.86
C ASN A 71 -7.43 7.40 9.16
N LEU A 72 -8.06 6.43 9.81
CA LEU A 72 -9.23 5.72 9.29
C LEU A 72 -10.42 6.67 9.08
N ASN A 73 -10.69 7.56 10.02
CA ASN A 73 -11.74 8.57 9.88
C ASN A 73 -11.43 9.54 8.75
N TYR A 74 -10.19 10.04 8.68
CA TYR A 74 -9.74 10.88 7.57
C TYR A 74 -9.94 10.21 6.20
N ILE A 75 -9.58 8.91 6.09
CA ILE A 75 -9.79 8.13 4.87
C ILE A 75 -11.27 8.05 4.50
N ARG A 76 -12.16 7.80 5.47
CA ARG A 76 -13.61 7.73 5.23
C ARG A 76 -14.15 9.06 4.74
N ASP A 77 -13.81 10.15 5.41
CA ASP A 77 -14.31 11.48 5.08
C ASP A 77 -13.83 11.91 3.69
N MET A 78 -12.55 11.70 3.38
CA MET A 78 -12.00 12.03 2.06
C MET A 78 -12.63 11.18 0.95
N ASN A 79 -12.89 9.90 1.22
CA ASN A 79 -13.49 9.01 0.24
C ASN A 79 -14.99 9.28 0.01
N ALA A 80 -15.71 9.68 1.07
CA ALA A 80 -17.12 10.07 0.99
C ALA A 80 -17.31 11.38 0.21
N ASN A 81 -16.38 12.33 0.35
CA ASN A 81 -16.43 13.64 -0.29
C ASN A 81 -15.80 13.67 -1.70
N ARG A 82 -15.62 12.52 -2.36
CA ARG A 82 -15.05 12.45 -3.71
C ARG A 82 -16.00 13.07 -4.73
N LYS A 83 -15.49 14.01 -5.52
CA LYS A 83 -16.27 14.72 -6.55
C LYS A 83 -16.61 13.86 -7.77
N SER A 84 -15.86 12.79 -8.00
CA SER A 84 -16.06 11.88 -9.13
C SER A 84 -15.59 10.47 -8.79
N PRO A 85 -16.21 9.42 -9.37
CA PRO A 85 -15.70 8.05 -9.31
C PRO A 85 -14.27 7.89 -9.83
N HIS A 86 -13.77 8.84 -10.64
CA HIS A 86 -12.44 8.82 -11.24
C HIS A 86 -11.40 9.59 -10.41
N SER A 87 -11.82 10.29 -9.34
CA SER A 87 -10.90 10.95 -8.42
C SER A 87 -10.10 9.92 -7.61
N HIS A 88 -8.99 10.36 -7.00
CA HIS A 88 -8.22 9.49 -6.12
C HIS A 88 -9.07 8.95 -4.95
N ARG A 89 -8.65 7.81 -4.39
CA ARG A 89 -9.24 7.18 -3.21
C ARG A 89 -8.12 6.87 -2.22
N LEU A 90 -8.37 7.12 -0.93
CA LEU A 90 -7.44 6.77 0.14
C LEU A 90 -7.74 5.36 0.68
N GLY A 91 -6.76 4.74 1.31
CA GLY A 91 -6.87 3.42 1.91
C GLY A 91 -5.86 3.21 3.03
N LEU A 92 -6.08 2.18 3.84
CA LEU A 92 -5.20 1.81 4.94
C LEU A 92 -3.93 1.16 4.40
N ASN A 93 -2.87 1.95 4.24
CA ASN A 93 -1.57 1.45 3.83
C ASN A 93 -0.65 1.26 5.04
N LYS A 94 0.63 0.95 4.81
CA LYS A 94 1.61 0.75 5.89
C LYS A 94 1.82 1.95 6.79
N PHE A 95 1.38 3.15 6.43
CA PHE A 95 1.54 4.37 7.20
C PHE A 95 0.31 4.70 8.04
N ALA A 96 -0.68 3.80 8.14
CA ALA A 96 -1.93 4.07 8.83
C ALA A 96 -1.76 4.33 10.35
N ASP A 97 -0.66 3.91 10.99
CA ASP A 97 -0.42 4.09 12.43
C ASP A 97 0.55 5.24 12.79
N ILE A 98 0.90 6.10 11.83
CA ILE A 98 1.79 7.24 12.07
C ILE A 98 1.13 8.57 11.69
N THR A 99 1.56 9.64 12.36
CA THR A 99 1.07 10.98 12.07
C THR A 99 1.76 11.57 10.83
N PRO A 100 1.20 12.61 10.18
CA PRO A 100 1.88 13.33 9.11
C PRO A 100 3.26 13.86 9.51
N GLN A 101 3.42 14.30 10.76
CA GLN A 101 4.68 14.80 11.29
C GLN A 101 5.71 13.68 11.48
N GLU A 102 5.29 12.53 12.02
CA GLU A 102 6.15 11.33 12.11
C GLU A 102 6.53 10.82 10.70
N PHE A 103 5.60 10.84 9.75
CA PHE A 103 5.86 10.48 8.36
C PHE A 103 6.91 11.41 7.75
N SER A 104 6.71 12.73 7.86
CA SER A 104 7.63 13.73 7.33
C SER A 104 9.04 13.55 7.90
N LYS A 105 9.15 13.45 9.24
CA LYS A 105 10.44 13.29 9.92
C LYS A 105 11.19 12.02 9.53
N LYS A 106 10.47 10.93 9.23
CA LYS A 106 11.08 9.61 8.98
C LYS A 106 11.29 9.31 7.50
N TYR A 107 10.41 9.76 6.61
CA TYR A 107 10.41 9.33 5.20
C TYR A 107 10.73 10.44 4.22
N LEU A 108 10.72 11.70 4.62
CA LEU A 108 11.02 12.82 3.74
C LEU A 108 12.42 13.38 4.01
N GLN A 109 13.04 13.91 2.97
CA GLN A 109 14.23 14.73 3.14
C GLN A 109 13.82 16.08 3.72
N ALA A 110 14.57 16.58 4.70
CA ALA A 110 14.39 17.95 5.17
C ALA A 110 14.55 18.93 3.98
N PRO A 111 13.68 19.96 3.86
CA PRO A 111 13.81 20.96 2.83
C PRO A 111 15.21 21.58 2.82
N LYS A 112 15.81 21.69 1.64
CA LYS A 112 17.08 22.36 1.41
C LYS A 112 16.88 23.41 0.32
N ASP A 113 17.51 24.57 0.48
CA ASP A 113 17.57 25.53 -0.62
C ASP A 113 18.49 24.97 -1.71
N VAL A 114 17.88 24.59 -2.82
CA VAL A 114 18.55 24.03 -4.01
C VAL A 114 18.50 25.02 -5.18
N SER A 115 18.09 26.27 -4.95
CA SER A 115 17.84 27.26 -6.00
C SER A 115 19.07 27.51 -6.87
N GLN A 116 20.26 27.58 -6.26
CA GLN A 116 21.52 27.75 -7.00
C GLN A 116 21.85 26.52 -7.86
N GLN A 117 21.66 25.33 -7.33
CA GLN A 117 21.93 24.07 -8.05
C GLN A 117 21.00 23.92 -9.25
N ILE A 118 19.71 24.27 -9.09
CA ILE A 118 18.72 24.31 -10.17
C ILE A 118 19.15 25.32 -11.25
N LYS A 119 19.56 26.54 -10.87
CA LYS A 119 20.05 27.55 -11.83
C LYS A 119 21.24 27.02 -12.64
N MET A 120 22.20 26.36 -11.98
CA MET A 120 23.37 25.78 -12.65
C MET A 120 22.98 24.61 -13.59
N ALA A 121 22.09 23.73 -13.16
CA ALA A 121 21.59 22.63 -13.98
C ALA A 121 20.86 23.14 -15.23
N ASN A 122 19.97 24.12 -15.06
CA ASN A 122 19.23 24.74 -16.17
C ASN A 122 20.16 25.42 -17.18
N LYS A 123 21.24 26.06 -16.73
CA LYS A 123 22.25 26.65 -17.62
C LYS A 123 23.00 25.60 -18.46
N LYS A 124 23.16 24.38 -17.92
CA LYS A 124 23.87 23.28 -18.59
C LYS A 124 22.96 22.41 -19.48
N MET A 125 21.65 22.41 -19.25
CA MET A 125 20.72 21.66 -20.08
C MET A 125 20.61 22.28 -21.48
N LYS A 126 21.10 21.56 -22.50
CA LYS A 126 20.74 21.84 -23.89
C LYS A 126 19.28 21.45 -24.08
N LYS A 127 18.41 22.43 -24.32
CA LYS A 127 17.05 22.15 -24.80
C LYS A 127 17.12 21.79 -26.27
N GLU A 128 17.31 20.51 -26.56
CA GLU A 128 17.04 20.00 -27.90
C GLU A 128 15.53 19.90 -28.08
N GLN A 129 15.03 20.57 -29.11
CA GLN A 129 13.60 20.68 -29.38
C GLN A 129 13.19 19.52 -30.27
N TYR A 130 12.79 18.42 -29.66
CA TYR A 130 12.21 17.28 -30.37
C TYR A 130 10.73 17.59 -30.65
N SER A 131 10.31 17.57 -31.92
CA SER A 131 8.88 17.55 -32.28
C SER A 131 8.40 16.10 -32.37
N CYS A 132 7.19 15.87 -31.90
CA CYS A 132 6.46 14.64 -32.13
C CYS A 132 5.08 15.07 -32.60
N ASP A 133 4.88 15.11 -33.91
CA ASP A 133 3.68 15.72 -34.51
C ASP A 133 2.41 14.92 -34.21
N HIS A 134 2.55 13.64 -33.85
CA HIS A 134 1.45 12.72 -33.55
C HIS A 134 1.75 11.83 -32.34
N PRO A 135 1.75 12.38 -31.12
CA PRO A 135 1.97 11.58 -29.92
C PRO A 135 0.76 10.67 -29.66
N PRO A 136 0.97 9.49 -29.06
CA PRO A 136 -0.12 8.60 -28.71
C PRO A 136 -1.01 9.21 -27.62
N ALA A 137 -2.30 8.88 -27.65
CA ALA A 137 -3.26 9.33 -26.63
C ALA A 137 -2.95 8.80 -25.21
N SER A 138 -2.19 7.71 -25.10
CA SER A 138 -1.67 7.21 -23.82
C SER A 138 -0.32 6.52 -24.02
N TRP A 139 0.55 6.64 -23.02
CA TRP A 139 1.87 6.02 -23.03
C TRP A 139 2.21 5.44 -21.65
N ASP A 140 2.75 4.22 -21.63
CA ASP A 140 3.13 3.54 -20.40
C ASP A 140 4.44 2.76 -20.60
N TRP A 141 5.52 3.30 -20.05
CA TRP A 141 6.86 2.69 -20.11
C TRP A 141 6.94 1.33 -19.44
N ARG A 142 6.05 1.01 -18.50
CA ARG A 142 6.02 -0.32 -17.85
C ARG A 142 5.73 -1.42 -18.85
N LYS A 143 4.88 -1.13 -19.86
CA LYS A 143 4.56 -2.06 -20.95
C LYS A 143 5.72 -2.27 -21.93
N LYS A 144 6.79 -1.50 -21.81
CA LYS A 144 7.99 -1.58 -22.66
C LYS A 144 9.15 -2.32 -22.00
N GLY A 145 8.98 -2.78 -20.75
CA GLY A 145 10.02 -3.53 -20.04
C GLY A 145 11.24 -2.69 -19.59
N VAL A 146 11.16 -1.36 -19.65
CA VAL A 146 12.25 -0.45 -19.26
C VAL A 146 12.14 0.06 -17.82
N ILE A 147 11.11 -0.37 -17.08
CA ILE A 147 10.86 0.04 -15.70
C ILE A 147 11.21 -1.12 -14.78
N THR A 148 12.05 -0.85 -13.77
CA THR A 148 12.43 -1.83 -12.74
C THR A 148 11.30 -2.04 -11.73
N GLN A 149 11.44 -3.06 -10.86
CA GLN A 149 10.49 -3.29 -9.78
C GLN A 149 10.47 -2.11 -8.79
N VAL A 150 9.30 -1.88 -8.18
CA VAL A 150 9.15 -0.88 -7.12
C VAL A 150 10.03 -1.24 -5.93
N LYS A 151 10.83 -0.28 -5.47
CA LYS A 151 11.73 -0.43 -4.32
C LYS A 151 11.19 0.30 -3.08
N TYR A 152 11.74 0.01 -1.91
CA TYR A 152 11.40 0.69 -0.65
C TYR A 152 12.60 1.46 -0.10
N GLN A 153 12.46 2.79 0.04
CA GLN A 153 13.50 3.68 0.55
C GLN A 153 13.80 3.56 2.06
N GLY A 154 12.97 2.86 2.83
CA GLY A 154 13.08 2.85 4.29
C GLY A 154 12.83 4.22 4.93
N GLY A 155 13.27 4.38 6.18
CA GLY A 155 13.14 5.61 6.96
C GLY A 155 14.31 6.59 6.80
N CYS A 156 14.84 6.76 5.59
CA CYS A 156 16.05 7.54 5.32
C CYS A 156 15.80 8.91 4.66
N GLY A 157 14.63 9.11 4.03
CA GLY A 157 14.42 10.30 3.19
C GLY A 157 15.24 10.30 1.91
N SER A 158 15.59 9.12 1.39
CA SER A 158 16.47 8.93 0.23
C SER A 158 15.72 8.90 -1.12
N GLY A 159 14.45 9.29 -1.17
CA GLY A 159 13.64 9.25 -2.40
C GLY A 159 14.29 9.97 -3.60
N TRP A 160 15.05 11.04 -3.35
CA TRP A 160 15.83 11.75 -4.38
C TRP A 160 16.89 10.86 -5.06
N ALA A 161 17.53 9.96 -4.30
CA ALA A 161 18.54 9.05 -4.83
C ALA A 161 17.89 7.94 -5.67
N PHE A 162 16.74 7.42 -5.23
CA PHE A 162 15.98 6.41 -5.98
C PHE A 162 15.48 6.94 -7.32
N SER A 163 15.24 8.25 -7.44
CA SER A 163 14.87 8.87 -8.72
C SER A 163 16.02 8.91 -9.73
N GLY A 164 17.27 8.80 -9.27
CA GLY A 164 18.47 8.84 -10.12
C GLY A 164 19.06 7.48 -10.45
N THR A 165 18.47 6.38 -9.96
CA THR A 165 18.89 4.99 -10.22
C THR A 165 17.94 4.29 -11.18
#